data_AF-A0A411DV04-F1
#
_entry.id   AF-A0A411DV04-F1
#
_cell.length_a   1.000
_cell.length_b   1.000
_cell.length_c   1.000
_cell.angle_alpha   90.00
_cell.angle_beta   90.00
_cell.angle_gamma   90.00
#
_symmetry.space_group_name_H-M   'P 1'
#
loop_
_entity.id
_entity.type
_entity.pdbx_description
1 polymer ?
#
loop_
_entity_poly.entity_id
_entity_poly.type
_entity_poly.pdbx_seq_one_letter_code
_entity_poly.pdbx_strand_id
1 'polypeptide(L)'
;VVGNYWPPQYVITEGDTLKPLKIVSTRGMTVDGEYHPEPRVASIVSSEDKPEWVVNVKETGMIQLVDYSDIKNLKTTTIESAKFLHDGGWD
;
A
#
# COMPACT_ATOMS: atom_id res chain seq x y z
N VAL A 1 -5.05 -8.62 2.04
CA VAL A 1 -4.92 -7.15 2.14
C VAL A 1 -5.97 -6.50 1.25
N VAL A 2 -6.53 -5.36 1.66
CA VAL A 2 -7.57 -4.63 0.91
C VAL A 2 -7.18 -3.17 0.80
N GLY A 3 -7.19 -2.61 -0.40
CA GLY A 3 -6.97 -1.18 -0.65
C GLY A 3 -8.29 -0.41 -0.75
N ASN A 4 -8.31 0.84 -0.28
CA ASN A 4 -9.49 1.70 -0.34
C ASN A 4 -9.16 3.02 -1.02
N TYR A 5 -10.17 3.60 -1.67
CA TYR A 5 -10.13 5.01 -2.09
C TYR A 5 -10.51 5.92 -0.94
N TRP A 6 -11.55 5.57 -0.18
CA TRP A 6 -12.01 6.32 0.97
C TRP A 6 -12.41 5.41 2.15
N PRO A 7 -11.93 5.68 3.38
CA PRO A 7 -10.80 6.57 3.68
C PRO A 7 -9.50 6.11 2.96
N PRO A 8 -8.51 6.99 2.72
CA PRO A 8 -7.25 6.64 2.06
C PRO A 8 -6.41 5.74 2.98
N GLN A 9 -6.58 4.42 2.82
CA GLN A 9 -5.93 3.41 3.65
C GLN A 9 -5.92 2.04 2.97
N TYR A 10 -5.03 1.16 3.41
CA TYR A 10 -5.17 -0.28 3.22
C TYR A 10 -5.33 -1.02 4.55
N VAL A 11 -5.96 -2.19 4.49
CA VAL A 11 -6.26 -3.05 5.64
C VAL A 11 -5.64 -4.42 5.43
N ILE A 12 -4.86 -4.87 6.43
CA ILE A 12 -4.34 -6.22 6.51
C ILE A 12 -5.30 -7.05 7.35
N THR A 13 -5.68 -8.23 6.85
CA THR A 13 -6.64 -9.14 7.48
C THR A 13 -6.04 -10.53 7.62
N GLU A 14 -6.58 -11.34 8.54
CA GLU A 14 -6.39 -12.79 8.52
C GLU A 14 -6.97 -13.35 7.20
N GLY A 15 -6.29 -14.30 6.57
CA GLY A 15 -6.68 -14.86 5.27
C GLY A 15 -7.99 -15.63 5.33
N ASP A 16 -8.18 -16.44 6.37
CA ASP A 16 -9.33 -17.36 6.47
C ASP A 16 -10.59 -16.69 7.03
N THR A 17 -10.42 -15.76 7.97
CA THR A 17 -11.53 -15.19 8.75
C THR A 17 -11.90 -13.76 8.33
N LEU A 18 -11.03 -13.11 7.55
CA LEU A 18 -11.09 -11.68 7.23
C LEU A 18 -11.04 -10.76 8.46
N LYS A 19 -10.69 -11.28 9.64
CA LYS A 19 -10.53 -10.47 10.84
C LYS A 19 -9.46 -9.39 10.59
N PRO A 20 -9.75 -8.10 10.87
CA PRO A 20 -8.79 -7.03 10.66
C PRO A 20 -7.63 -7.16 11.65
N LEU A 21 -6.41 -7.15 11.13
CA LEU A 21 -5.17 -7.21 11.90
C LEU A 21 -4.52 -5.84 12.04
N LYS A 22 -4.53 -5.04 10.96
CA LYS A 22 -3.91 -3.71 10.95
C LYS A 22 -4.53 -2.82 9.88
N ILE A 23 -4.66 -1.54 10.19
CA ILE A 23 -5.13 -0.49 9.28
C ILE A 23 -4.00 0.51 9.11
N VAL A 24 -3.65 0.85 7.87
CA VAL A 24 -2.56 1.78 7.56
C VAL A 24 -3.09 2.90 6.66
N SER A 25 -2.99 4.14 7.14
CA SER A 25 -3.31 5.34 6.36
C SER A 25 -2.29 5.55 5.25
N THR A 26 -2.76 5.98 4.08
CA THR A 26 -1.90 6.34 2.95
C THR A 26 -1.74 7.85 2.75
N ARG A 27 -2.35 8.68 3.60
CA ARG A 27 -2.08 10.13 3.65
C ARG A 27 -0.60 10.40 3.85
N GLY A 28 -0.03 11.34 3.11
CA GLY A 28 1.40 11.63 3.21
C GLY A 28 1.89 12.58 2.14
N MET A 29 3.22 12.58 1.96
CA MET A 29 3.90 13.41 0.99
C MET A 29 3.86 12.75 -0.39
N THR A 30 3.63 13.55 -1.43
CA THR A 30 3.86 13.17 -2.82
C THR A 30 5.36 13.05 -3.09
N VAL A 31 5.73 12.41 -4.21
CA VAL A 31 7.12 12.31 -4.69
C VAL A 31 7.78 13.68 -4.92
N ASP A 32 6.99 14.75 -5.07
CA ASP A 32 7.49 16.12 -5.22
C ASP A 32 7.62 16.87 -3.88
N GLY A 33 7.35 16.20 -2.75
CA GLY A 33 7.46 16.79 -1.42
C GLY A 33 6.28 17.66 -0.99
N GLU A 34 5.12 17.55 -1.65
CA GLU A 34 3.87 18.21 -1.23
C GLU A 34 2.95 17.27 -0.46
N TYR A 35 2.28 17.73 0.60
CA TYR A 35 1.33 16.89 1.35
C TYR A 35 0.02 16.68 0.57
N HIS A 36 -0.46 15.43 0.49
CA HIS A 36 -1.70 15.05 -0.15
C HIS A 36 -2.66 14.34 0.83
N PRO A 37 -3.89 14.85 1.05
CA PRO A 37 -4.80 14.34 2.10
C PRO A 37 -5.64 13.13 1.68
N GLU A 38 -5.72 12.82 0.38
CA GLU A 38 -6.50 11.69 -0.17
C GLU A 38 -5.72 10.80 -1.15
N PRO A 39 -4.59 10.18 -0.77
CA PRO A 39 -3.87 9.26 -1.64
C PRO A 39 -4.54 7.89 -1.63
N ARG A 40 -5.19 7.52 -2.72
CA ARG A 40 -5.95 6.29 -2.90
C ARG A 40 -5.01 5.12 -3.11
N VAL A 41 -5.40 3.97 -2.60
CA VAL A 41 -4.74 2.71 -2.94
C VAL A 41 -5.30 2.21 -4.27
N ALA A 42 -4.42 2.00 -5.24
CA ALA A 42 -4.77 1.48 -6.56
C ALA A 42 -4.53 -0.04 -6.62
N SER A 43 -3.56 -0.49 -7.41
CA SER A 43 -3.20 -1.92 -7.47
C SER A 43 -2.49 -2.40 -6.20
N ILE A 44 -2.75 -3.67 -5.85
CA ILE A 44 -1.99 -4.41 -4.86
C ILE A 44 -1.63 -5.76 -5.48
N VAL A 45 -0.34 -6.10 -5.49
CA VAL A 45 0.15 -7.41 -5.97
C VAL A 45 1.01 -8.08 -4.91
N SER A 46 1.00 -9.42 -4.86
CA SER A 46 1.87 -10.17 -3.97
C SER A 46 3.21 -10.43 -4.66
N SER A 47 4.31 -10.30 -3.94
CA SER A 47 5.59 -10.85 -4.38
C SER A 47 5.50 -12.38 -4.45
N GLU A 48 6.22 -12.97 -5.42
CA GLU A 48 6.39 -14.42 -5.56
C GLU A 48 7.58 -14.96 -4.73
N ASP A 49 8.55 -14.09 -4.40
CA ASP A 49 9.80 -14.47 -3.75
C ASP A 49 9.87 -14.11 -2.26
N LYS A 50 9.08 -13.10 -1.83
CA LYS A 50 9.14 -12.52 -0.49
C LYS A 50 7.76 -12.47 0.15
N PRO A 51 7.68 -12.46 1.50
CA PRO A 51 6.43 -12.19 2.20
C PRO A 51 6.06 -10.71 2.14
N GLU A 52 5.93 -10.15 0.93
CA GLU A 52 5.67 -8.74 0.68
C GLU A 52 4.47 -8.53 -0.25
N TRP A 53 3.67 -7.50 0.04
CA TRP A 53 2.74 -6.92 -0.93
C TRP A 53 3.34 -5.65 -1.52
N VAL A 54 3.17 -5.44 -2.82
CA VAL A 54 3.46 -4.18 -3.51
C VAL A 54 2.15 -3.38 -3.59
N VAL A 55 2.10 -2.23 -2.93
CA VAL A 55 0.91 -1.38 -2.83
C VAL A 55 1.17 -0.06 -3.54
N ASN A 56 0.39 0.24 -4.58
CA ASN A 56 0.46 1.51 -5.30
C ASN A 56 -0.40 2.58 -4.60
N VAL A 57 0.23 3.69 -4.23
CA VAL A 57 -0.43 4.86 -3.63
C VAL A 57 -0.50 5.96 -4.69
N LYS A 58 -1.69 6.11 -5.27
CA LYS A 58 -1.91 6.75 -6.56
C LYS A 58 -1.47 8.21 -6.59
N GLU A 59 -2.12 9.09 -5.83
CA GLU A 59 -1.90 10.53 -5.93
C GLU A 59 -0.53 10.96 -5.40
N THR A 60 0.07 10.20 -4.47
CA THR A 60 1.43 10.48 -3.98
C THR A 60 2.52 9.99 -4.91
N GLY A 61 2.24 9.04 -5.79
CA GLY A 61 3.24 8.41 -6.65
C GLY A 61 4.20 7.52 -5.88
N MET A 62 3.74 6.93 -4.77
CA MET A 62 4.56 6.06 -3.92
C MET A 62 4.19 4.61 -4.15
N ILE A 63 5.20 3.75 -4.23
CA ILE A 63 5.05 2.29 -4.18
C ILE A 63 5.52 1.83 -2.81
N GLN A 64 4.68 1.10 -2.09
CA GLN A 64 5.02 0.56 -0.77
C GLN A 64 5.21 -0.96 -0.87
N LEU A 65 6.40 -1.44 -0.49
CA LEU A 65 6.69 -2.84 -0.25
C LEU A 65 6.38 -3.14 1.21
N VAL A 66 5.29 -3.85 1.47
CA VAL A 66 4.77 -4.11 2.82
C VAL A 66 5.10 -5.54 3.23
N ASP A 67 6.08 -5.71 4.11
CA ASP A 67 6.51 -7.02 4.64
C ASP A 67 5.52 -7.50 5.70
N TYR A 68 4.83 -8.60 5.39
CA TYR A 68 3.79 -9.18 6.23
C TYR A 68 4.28 -10.33 7.13
N SER A 69 5.59 -10.59 7.19
CA SER A 69 6.17 -11.61 8.07
C SER A 69 5.97 -11.31 9.57
N ASP A 70 5.89 -10.02 9.94
CA ASP A 70 5.57 -9.56 11.29
C ASP A 70 4.64 -8.34 11.24
N ILE A 71 3.33 -8.58 11.30
CA ILE A 71 2.32 -7.51 11.26
C ILE A 71 2.40 -6.58 12.50
N LYS A 72 2.87 -7.09 13.65
CA LYS A 72 3.01 -6.30 14.88
C LYS A 72 4.09 -5.24 14.67
N ASN A 73 5.25 -5.64 14.16
CA ASN A 73 6.38 -4.77 13.86
C ASN A 73 6.52 -4.50 12.34
N LEU A 74 5.40 -4.13 11.72
CA LEU A 74 5.28 -3.99 10.26
C LEU A 74 6.40 -3.13 9.67
N LYS A 75 7.17 -3.73 8.76
CA LYS A 75 8.19 -3.04 7.97
C LYS A 75 7.61 -2.67 6.61
N THR A 76 7.90 -1.45 6.19
CA THR A 76 7.54 -0.95 4.86
C THR A 76 8.74 -0.28 4.23
N THR A 77 9.04 -0.61 2.98
CA THR A 77 9.96 0.16 2.13
C THR A 77 9.13 0.97 1.15
N THR A 78 9.39 2.28 1.07
CA THR A 78 8.71 3.17 0.14
C THR A 78 9.65 3.52 -1.01
N ILE A 79 9.16 3.39 -2.24
CA ILE A 79 9.87 3.69 -3.47
C ILE A 79 9.11 4.81 -4.20
N GLU A 80 9.84 5.85 -4.61
CA GLU A 80 9.28 6.94 -5.40
C GLU A 80 9.02 6.47 -6.84
N SER A 81 7.91 6.90 -7.42
CA SER A 81 7.50 6.59 -8.79
C SER A 81 6.78 7.79 -9.42
N ALA A 82 5.89 7.56 -10.37
CA ALA A 82 5.06 8.59 -10.99
C ALA A 82 3.75 8.81 -10.22
N LYS A 83 3.26 10.04 -10.17
CA LYS A 83 1.91 10.34 -9.67
C LYS A 83 0.86 9.67 -10.56
N PHE A 84 -0.25 9.30 -9.94
CA PHE A 84 -1.45 8.74 -10.57
C PHE A 84 -1.30 7.35 -11.19
N LEU A 85 -0.41 6.50 -10.65
CA LEU A 85 -0.35 5.08 -10.98
C LEU A 85 -1.71 4.40 -10.71
N HIS A 86 -2.22 3.72 -11.72
CA HIS A 86 -3.53 3.08 -11.70
C HIS A 86 -3.42 1.56 -11.66
N ASP A 87 -2.59 1.03 -12.53
CA ASP A 87 -2.44 -0.40 -12.73
C ASP A 87 -1.07 -0.87 -12.23
N GLY A 88 -0.96 -2.16 -12.01
CA GLY A 88 0.26 -2.84 -11.56
C GLY A 88 0.09 -4.33 -11.73
N GLY A 89 1.19 -5.05 -11.79
CA GLY A 89 1.21 -6.44 -12.21
C GLY A 89 2.64 -6.94 -12.36
N TRP A 90 2.77 -8.21 -12.67
CA TRP A 90 4.04 -8.86 -13.01
C TRP A 90 4.08 -9.27 -14.50
N ASP A 91 3.26 -8.63 -15.34
CA ASP A 91 3.10 -8.97 -16.77
C ASP A 91 4.24 -8.47 -17.67
#